data_AF-A0A7S0M2I1-F1
#
_entry.id   AF-A0A7S0M2I1-F1
#
_cell.length_a   1.000
_cell.length_b   1.000
_cell.length_c   1.000
_cell.angle_alpha   90.00
_cell.angle_beta   90.00
_cell.angle_gamma   90.00
#
_symmetry.space_group_name_H-M   'P 1'
#
loop_
_entity.id
_entity.type
_entity.pdbx_description
1 polymer ?
#
loop_
_entity_poly.entity_id
_entity_poly.type
_entity_poly.pdbx_seq_one_letter_code
_entity_poly.pdbx_strand_id
1 'polypeptide(L)'
;GSKKAGFEGLVSQEDQIVRIAQVQAMRDEQLAQLEEQVETLQANMAESKRVQDLLCRERDELRYKVEGLESERQTMLRVEHLGHKFNEGMNMEYLKNVLIKYIETQDHDKLIPVFHTVLDFTPEERRRLEAVRAKRTSLLSSLF
;
A
#
# COMPACT_ATOMS: atom_id res chain seq x y z
N GLY A 1 37.49 19.51 -80.29
CA GLY A 1 36.19 19.75 -79.65
C GLY A 1 35.89 18.75 -78.54
N SER A 2 35.80 17.46 -78.86
CA SER A 2 35.13 16.47 -77.99
C SER A 2 35.82 16.07 -76.69
N LYS A 3 37.15 16.26 -76.53
CA LYS A 3 37.86 15.92 -75.28
C LYS A 3 37.68 16.95 -74.15
N LYS A 4 37.38 18.21 -74.46
CA LYS A 4 37.17 19.26 -73.43
C LYS A 4 35.79 19.15 -72.77
N ALA A 5 34.75 18.84 -73.55
CA ALA A 5 33.38 18.67 -73.03
C ALA A 5 33.23 17.47 -72.08
N GLY A 6 33.97 16.37 -72.32
CA GLY A 6 33.99 15.22 -71.41
C GLY A 6 34.73 15.48 -70.09
N PHE A 7 35.72 16.37 -70.09
CA PHE A 7 36.48 16.75 -68.90
C PHE A 7 35.69 17.72 -68.01
N GLU A 8 35.01 18.71 -68.60
CA GLU A 8 34.12 19.62 -67.85
C GLU A 8 32.92 18.88 -67.23
N GLY A 9 32.36 17.87 -67.91
CA GLY A 9 31.30 17.03 -67.35
C GLY A 9 31.76 16.16 -66.16
N LEU A 10 33.00 15.65 -66.20
CA LEU A 10 33.59 14.88 -65.10
C LEU A 10 33.87 15.74 -63.87
N VAL A 11 34.43 16.94 -64.06
CA VAL A 11 34.68 17.90 -62.97
C VAL A 11 33.36 18.33 -62.29
N SER A 12 32.29 18.53 -63.06
CA SER A 12 30.96 18.84 -62.51
C SER A 12 30.36 17.68 -61.70
N GLN A 13 30.64 16.43 -62.08
CA GLN A 13 30.19 15.25 -61.34
C GLN A 13 30.96 15.09 -60.03
N GLU A 14 32.27 15.32 -60.04
CA GLU A 14 33.10 15.29 -58.82
C GLU A 14 32.64 16.34 -57.80
N ASP A 15 32.39 17.57 -58.22
CA ASP A 15 31.85 18.62 -57.34
C ASP A 15 30.48 18.26 -56.75
N GLN A 16 29.65 17.53 -57.50
CA GLN A 16 28.36 17.06 -57.02
C GLN A 16 28.52 15.93 -55.99
N ILE A 17 29.45 14.99 -56.22
CA ILE A 17 29.77 13.91 -55.28
C ILE A 17 30.31 14.48 -53.96
N VAL A 18 31.22 15.46 -54.02
CA VAL A 18 31.79 16.10 -52.83
C VAL A 18 30.70 16.80 -52.02
N ARG A 19 29.79 17.53 -52.67
CA ARG A 19 28.65 18.17 -51.98
C ARG A 19 27.73 17.17 -51.31
N ILE A 20 27.40 16.07 -51.99
CA ILE A 20 26.57 15.01 -51.41
C ILE A 20 27.27 14.36 -50.22
N ALA A 21 28.57 14.08 -50.32
CA ALA A 21 29.35 13.51 -49.22
C ALA A 21 29.40 14.44 -48.00
N GLN A 22 29.53 15.75 -48.21
CA GLN A 22 29.48 16.75 -47.12
C GLN A 22 28.11 16.78 -46.44
N VAL A 23 27.03 16.80 -47.22
CA VAL A 23 25.66 16.76 -46.66
C VAL A 23 25.41 15.47 -45.90
N GLN A 24 25.89 14.34 -46.44
CA GLN A 24 25.76 13.03 -45.80
C GLN A 24 26.54 13.00 -44.47
N ALA A 25 27.78 13.49 -44.45
CA ALA A 25 28.59 13.55 -43.23
C ALA A 25 27.94 14.43 -42.13
N MET A 26 27.38 15.59 -42.50
CA MET A 26 26.66 16.44 -41.55
C MET A 26 25.42 15.77 -40.98
N ARG A 27 24.67 15.05 -41.83
CA ARG A 27 23.48 14.31 -41.40
C ARG A 27 23.86 13.16 -40.46
N ASP A 28 24.92 12.43 -40.78
CA ASP A 28 25.39 11.32 -39.96
C ASP A 28 25.88 11.81 -38.60
N GLU A 29 26.55 12.97 -38.55
CA GLU A 29 26.94 13.62 -37.29
C GLU A 29 25.71 14.03 -36.45
N GLN A 30 24.68 14.61 -37.06
CA GLN A 30 23.44 14.96 -36.37
C GLN A 30 22.68 13.73 -35.86
N LEU A 31 22.67 12.63 -36.63
CA LEU A 31 22.07 11.38 -36.20
C LEU A 31 22.81 10.80 -35.00
N ALA A 32 24.15 10.77 -35.03
CA ALA A 32 24.96 10.30 -33.92
C ALA A 32 24.70 11.11 -32.64
N GLN A 33 24.60 12.44 -32.75
CA GLN A 33 24.28 13.31 -31.60
C GLN A 33 22.88 13.02 -31.03
N LEU A 34 21.89 12.80 -31.89
CA LEU A 34 20.52 12.47 -31.44
C LEU A 34 20.47 11.08 -30.80
N GLU A 35 21.19 10.11 -31.35
CA GLU A 35 21.29 8.76 -30.77
C GLU A 35 21.91 8.79 -29.37
N GLU A 36 23.00 9.54 -29.18
CA GLU A 36 23.62 9.75 -27.87
C GLU A 36 22.65 10.41 -26.86
N GLN A 37 21.89 11.42 -27.30
CA GLN A 37 20.88 12.07 -26.47
C GLN A 37 19.76 11.10 -26.09
N VAL A 38 19.28 10.29 -27.02
CA VAL A 38 18.26 9.28 -26.77
C VAL A 38 18.76 8.25 -25.76
N GLU A 39 19.99 7.76 -25.91
CA GLU A 39 20.59 6.82 -24.97
C GLU A 39 20.70 7.43 -23.56
N THR A 40 21.17 8.67 -23.46
CA THR A 40 21.27 9.40 -22.19
C THR A 40 19.91 9.56 -21.52
N LEU A 41 18.88 9.95 -22.28
CA LEU A 41 17.52 10.11 -21.76
C LEU A 41 16.92 8.76 -21.32
N GLN A 42 17.19 7.68 -22.05
CA GLN A 42 16.75 6.34 -21.67
C GLN A 42 17.41 5.88 -20.37
N ALA A 43 18.71 6.10 -20.21
CA ALA A 43 19.43 5.79 -18.97
C ALA A 43 18.85 6.57 -17.78
N ASN A 44 18.61 7.88 -17.95
CA ASN A 44 18.00 8.71 -16.92
C ASN A 44 16.58 8.24 -16.55
N MET A 45 15.78 7.84 -17.54
CA MET A 45 14.44 7.32 -17.29
C MET A 45 14.49 5.97 -16.57
N ALA A 46 15.43 5.09 -16.90
CA ALA A 46 15.62 3.81 -16.22
C ALA A 46 16.02 4.01 -14.76
N GLU A 47 16.95 4.93 -14.48
CA GLU A 47 17.36 5.27 -13.12
C GLU A 47 16.22 5.91 -12.33
N SER A 48 15.48 6.84 -12.94
CA SER A 48 14.32 7.47 -12.30
C SER A 48 13.25 6.44 -11.92
N LYS A 49 12.95 5.47 -12.80
CA LYS A 49 12.03 4.36 -12.49
C LYS A 49 12.54 3.50 -11.34
N ARG A 50 13.83 3.16 -11.34
CA ARG A 50 14.45 2.38 -10.27
C ARG A 50 14.30 3.09 -8.91
N VAL A 51 14.57 4.39 -8.86
CA VAL A 51 14.41 5.20 -7.65
C VAL A 51 12.93 5.25 -7.22
N GLN A 52 12.01 5.44 -8.17
CA GLN A 52 10.58 5.45 -7.88
C GLN A 52 10.10 4.12 -7.28
N ASP A 53 10.56 2.99 -7.80
CA ASP A 53 10.23 1.67 -7.27
C ASP A 53 10.74 1.48 -5.84
N LEU A 54 11.95 1.95 -5.54
CA LEU A 54 12.50 1.92 -4.18
C LEU A 54 11.67 2.78 -3.22
N LEU A 55 11.34 4.00 -3.60
CA LEU A 55 10.52 4.90 -2.78
C LEU A 55 9.12 4.33 -2.53
N CYS A 56 8.54 3.65 -3.51
CA CYS A 56 7.25 2.98 -3.34
C CYS A 56 7.32 1.87 -2.30
N ARG A 57 8.40 1.06 -2.28
CA ARG A 57 8.62 0.02 -1.26
C ARG A 57 8.78 0.62 0.13
N GLU A 58 9.61 1.65 0.28
CA GLU A 58 9.81 2.33 1.57
C GLU A 58 8.51 2.94 2.09
N ARG A 59 7.72 3.57 1.22
CA ARG A 59 6.39 4.10 1.58
C ARG A 59 5.47 3.00 2.11
N ASP A 60 5.44 1.85 1.44
CA ASP A 60 4.57 0.75 1.84
C ASP A 60 5.01 0.16 3.19
N GLU A 61 6.31 -0.02 3.42
CA GLU A 61 6.85 -0.44 4.71
C GLU A 61 6.51 0.54 5.84
N LEU A 62 6.67 1.84 5.60
CA LEU A 62 6.30 2.89 6.56
C LEU A 62 4.81 2.87 6.85
N ARG A 63 3.97 2.68 5.83
CA ARG A 63 2.51 2.58 6.00
C ARG A 63 2.15 1.40 6.90
N TYR A 64 2.72 0.22 6.66
CA TYR A 64 2.48 -0.95 7.52
C TYR A 64 2.91 -0.70 8.97
N LYS A 65 4.04 -0.02 9.16
CA LYS A 65 4.53 0.32 10.51
C LYS A 65 3.60 1.30 11.22
N VAL A 66 3.10 2.32 10.51
CA VAL A 66 2.14 3.29 11.06
C VAL A 66 0.84 2.59 11.44
N GLU A 67 0.27 1.76 10.57
CA GLU A 67 -0.95 1.00 10.87
C GLU A 67 -0.77 0.08 12.10
N GLY A 68 0.39 -0.57 12.22
CA GLY A 68 0.73 -1.37 13.40
C GLY A 68 0.78 -0.55 14.70
N LEU A 69 1.46 0.60 14.67
CA LEU A 69 1.56 1.50 15.82
C LEU A 69 0.20 2.11 16.20
N GLU A 70 -0.66 2.40 15.22
CA GLU A 70 -2.01 2.89 15.49
C GLU A 70 -2.86 1.84 16.20
N SER A 71 -2.78 0.58 15.77
CA SER A 71 -3.45 -0.55 16.41
C SER A 71 -2.95 -0.79 17.85
N GLU A 72 -1.63 -0.73 18.05
CA GLU A 72 -1.03 -0.85 19.38
C GLU A 72 -1.45 0.31 20.29
N ARG A 73 -1.43 1.55 19.78
CA ARG A 73 -1.90 2.73 20.52
C ARG A 73 -3.36 2.60 20.92
N GLN A 74 -4.24 2.16 20.02
CA GLN A 74 -5.65 1.90 20.35
C GLN A 74 -5.79 0.85 21.45
N THR A 75 -4.98 -0.22 21.40
CA THR A 75 -4.98 -1.27 22.43
C THR A 75 -4.53 -0.71 23.78
N MET A 76 -3.45 0.08 23.82
CA MET A 76 -2.97 0.72 25.05
C MET A 76 -4.01 1.67 25.64
N LEU A 77 -4.65 2.51 24.82
CA LEU A 77 -5.72 3.41 25.28
C LEU A 77 -6.91 2.64 25.86
N ARG A 78 -7.28 1.50 25.25
CA ARG A 78 -8.33 0.62 25.81
C ARG A 78 -7.93 0.05 27.17
N VAL A 79 -6.70 -0.44 27.30
CA VAL A 79 -6.18 -1.01 28.55
C VAL A 79 -6.10 0.05 29.64
N GLU A 80 -5.62 1.25 29.33
CA GLU A 80 -5.57 2.38 30.25
C GLU A 80 -6.97 2.81 30.70
N HIS A 81 -7.92 2.93 29.77
CA HIS A 81 -9.31 3.28 30.08
C HIS A 81 -9.97 2.27 31.02
N LEU A 82 -9.81 0.98 30.73
CA LEU A 82 -10.30 -0.09 31.61
C LEU A 82 -9.58 -0.05 32.95
N GLY A 83 -8.26 0.15 32.97
CA GLY A 83 -7.46 0.26 34.19
C GLY A 83 -7.94 1.38 35.10
N HIS A 84 -8.23 2.57 34.56
CA HIS A 84 -8.82 3.68 35.32
C HIS A 84 -10.18 3.29 35.91
N LYS A 85 -11.07 2.70 35.11
CA LYS A 85 -12.38 2.21 35.57
C LYS A 85 -12.25 1.19 36.71
N PHE A 86 -11.28 0.28 36.65
CA PHE A 86 -11.11 -0.76 37.67
C PHE A 86 -10.39 -0.26 38.94
N ASN A 87 -9.48 0.71 38.81
CA ASN A 87 -8.76 1.30 39.94
C ASN A 87 -9.67 2.15 40.86
N GLU A 88 -10.86 2.53 40.41
CA GLU A 88 -11.90 3.13 41.26
C GLU A 88 -12.52 2.14 42.27
N GLY A 89 -12.11 0.85 42.26
CA GLY A 89 -12.45 -0.18 43.25
C GLY A 89 -13.89 -0.70 43.16
N MET A 90 -14.86 0.20 42.93
CA MET A 90 -16.29 -0.09 42.87
C MET A 90 -16.68 -0.97 41.66
N ASN A 91 -15.95 -0.85 40.54
CA ASN A 91 -16.25 -1.61 39.32
C ASN A 91 -15.81 -3.08 39.39
N MET A 92 -14.75 -3.42 40.15
CA MET A 92 -14.25 -4.79 40.23
C MET A 92 -15.14 -5.68 41.12
N GLU A 93 -15.64 -5.13 42.23
CA GLU A 93 -16.59 -5.83 43.10
C GLU A 93 -17.94 -6.02 42.38
N TYR A 94 -18.40 -5.01 41.65
CA TYR A 94 -19.59 -5.14 40.80
C TYR A 94 -19.42 -6.23 39.74
N LEU A 95 -18.30 -6.22 39.01
CA LEU A 95 -18.02 -7.22 37.98
C LEU A 95 -17.97 -8.65 38.56
N LYS A 96 -17.36 -8.83 39.75
CA LYS A 96 -17.37 -10.11 40.47
C LYS A 96 -18.79 -10.59 40.75
N ASN A 97 -19.67 -9.71 41.23
CA ASN A 97 -21.06 -10.07 41.53
C ASN A 97 -21.86 -10.40 40.27
N VAL A 98 -21.63 -9.69 39.16
CA VAL A 98 -22.23 -9.99 37.86
C VAL A 98 -21.76 -11.35 37.34
N LEU A 99 -20.46 -11.66 37.49
CA LEU A 99 -19.90 -12.97 37.10
C LEU A 99 -20.48 -14.12 37.93
N ILE A 100 -20.59 -13.95 39.25
CA ILE A 100 -21.22 -14.95 40.13
C ILE A 100 -22.66 -15.19 39.70
N LYS A 101 -23.46 -14.11 39.53
CA LYS A 101 -24.85 -14.22 39.06
C LYS A 101 -24.95 -14.89 37.69
N TYR A 102 -24.01 -14.62 36.79
CA TYR A 102 -23.99 -15.24 35.46
C TYR A 102 -23.78 -16.75 35.53
N ILE A 103 -22.89 -17.20 36.42
CA ILE A 103 -22.64 -18.63 36.63
C ILE A 103 -23.84 -19.31 37.29
N GLU A 104 -24.42 -18.69 38.32
CA GLU A 104 -25.54 -19.23 39.09
C GLU A 104 -26.83 -19.33 38.28
N THR A 105 -27.17 -18.27 37.53
CA THR A 105 -28.47 -18.15 36.87
C THR A 105 -28.47 -18.54 35.40
N GLN A 106 -27.30 -18.48 34.74
CA GLN A 106 -27.16 -18.60 33.30
C GLN A 106 -28.10 -17.65 32.51
N ASP A 107 -28.54 -16.54 33.13
CA ASP A 107 -29.40 -15.53 32.49
C ASP A 107 -28.58 -14.68 31.52
N HIS A 108 -28.28 -15.28 30.37
CA HIS A 108 -27.48 -14.68 29.31
C HIS A 108 -28.12 -13.41 28.74
N ASP A 109 -29.44 -13.32 28.71
CA ASP A 109 -30.16 -12.18 28.11
C ASP A 109 -30.01 -10.91 28.94
N LYS A 110 -30.01 -11.03 30.27
CA LYS A 110 -29.84 -9.87 31.14
C LYS A 110 -28.38 -9.53 31.42
N LEU A 111 -27.51 -10.53 31.57
CA LEU A 111 -26.16 -10.31 32.10
C LEU A 111 -25.10 -10.04 31.02
N ILE A 112 -25.27 -10.53 29.78
CA ILE A 112 -24.36 -10.19 28.67
C ILE A 112 -24.34 -8.68 28.35
N PRO A 113 -25.49 -7.97 28.30
CA PRO A 113 -25.50 -6.52 28.15
C PRO A 113 -24.77 -5.77 29.28
N VAL A 114 -24.79 -6.31 30.50
CA VAL A 114 -24.04 -5.74 31.63
C VAL A 114 -22.53 -5.89 31.38
N PHE A 115 -22.06 -7.07 30.96
CA PHE A 115 -20.66 -7.25 30.58
C PHE A 115 -20.22 -6.32 29.45
N HIS A 116 -21.07 -6.11 28.44
CA HIS A 116 -20.79 -5.16 27.35
C HIS A 116 -20.50 -3.74 27.84
N THR A 117 -21.17 -3.34 28.92
CA THR A 117 -21.12 -1.98 29.46
C THR A 117 -19.97 -1.82 30.46
N VAL A 118 -19.71 -2.84 31.28
CA VAL A 118 -18.63 -2.81 32.29
C VAL A 118 -17.26 -3.01 31.65
N LEU A 119 -17.16 -3.86 30.62
CA LEU A 119 -15.92 -4.24 29.97
C LEU A 119 -15.67 -3.52 28.63
N ASP A 120 -16.53 -2.58 28.27
CA ASP A 120 -16.46 -1.81 27.01
C ASP A 120 -16.18 -2.68 25.77
N PHE A 121 -17.07 -3.66 25.53
CA PHE A 121 -16.90 -4.56 24.40
C PHE A 121 -16.97 -3.83 23.07
N THR A 122 -16.03 -4.14 22.17
CA THR A 122 -16.05 -3.65 20.78
C THR A 122 -17.23 -4.23 20.02
N PRO A 123 -17.62 -3.59 18.90
CA PRO A 123 -18.61 -4.15 17.98
C PRO A 123 -18.26 -5.56 17.48
N GLU A 124 -16.97 -5.92 17.40
CA GLU A 124 -16.52 -7.25 16.97
C GLU A 124 -16.66 -8.29 18.08
N GLU A 125 -16.33 -7.91 19.33
CA GLU A 125 -16.54 -8.76 20.51
C GLU A 125 -18.02 -9.07 20.71
N ARG A 126 -18.90 -8.08 20.51
CA ARG A 126 -20.36 -8.25 20.55
C ARG A 126 -20.86 -9.20 19.46
N ARG A 127 -20.47 -8.96 18.20
CA ARG A 127 -20.83 -9.82 17.06
C ARG A 127 -20.39 -11.28 17.26
N ARG A 128 -19.19 -11.52 17.80
CA ARG A 128 -18.71 -12.87 18.11
C ARG A 128 -19.59 -13.57 19.15
N LEU A 129 -19.98 -12.86 20.20
CA LEU A 129 -20.87 -13.40 21.23
C LEU A 129 -22.27 -13.71 20.69
N GLU A 130 -22.83 -12.80 19.89
CA GLU A 130 -24.11 -13.00 19.20
C GLU A 130 -24.07 -14.23 18.29
N ALA A 131 -23.00 -14.39 17.49
CA ALA A 131 -22.83 -15.54 16.61
C ALA A 131 -22.77 -16.87 17.39
N VAL A 132 -22.04 -16.91 18.52
CA VAL A 132 -22.00 -18.09 19.39
C VAL A 132 -23.36 -18.41 19.99
N ARG A 133 -24.13 -17.39 20.39
CA ARG A 133 -25.49 -17.57 20.93
C ARG A 133 -26.43 -18.10 19.86
N ALA A 134 -26.44 -17.51 18.67
CA ALA A 134 -27.25 -17.97 17.55
C ALA A 134 -26.97 -19.45 17.22
N LYS A 135 -25.69 -19.84 17.20
CA LYS A 135 -25.26 -21.24 17.00
C LYS A 135 -25.73 -22.17 18.12
N ARG A 136 -25.70 -21.73 19.38
CA ARG A 136 -26.18 -22.53 20.52
C ARG A 136 -27.71 -22.72 20.45
N THR A 137 -28.44 -21.67 20.12
CA THR A 137 -29.90 -21.74 19.94
C THR A 137 -30.28 -22.67 18.80
N SER A 138 -29.57 -22.62 17.66
CA SER A 138 -29.84 -23.49 16.51
C SER A 138 -29.58 -24.98 16.81
N LEU A 139 -28.58 -25.28 17.64
CA LEU A 139 -28.29 -26.65 18.05
C LEU A 139 -29.38 -27.20 18.98
N LEU A 140 -29.88 -26.38 19.91
CA LEU A 140 -30.96 -26.77 20.81
C LEU A 140 -32.29 -26.97 20.06
N SER A 141 -32.58 -26.15 19.05
CA SER A 141 -33.76 -26.34 18.19
C SER A 141 -33.68 -27.52 17.24
N SER A 142 -32.50 -28.13 17.08
CA SER A 142 -32.31 -29.34 16.25
C SER A 142 -32.36 -30.65 17.04
N LEU A 143 -32.45 -30.56 18.37
CA LEU A 143 -32.51 -31.69 19.31
C LEU A 143 -33.91 -31.95 19.88
N PHE A 144 -34.88 -31.09 19.55
CA PHE A 144 -36.31 -31.20 19.87
C PHE A 144 -37.11 -31.04 18.58
#